data_AF-A0A2V9PKY2-F1
#
_entry.id   AF-A0A2V9PKY2-F1
#
_cell.length_a   1.000
_cell.length_b   1.000
_cell.length_c   1.000
_cell.angle_alpha   90.00
_cell.angle_beta   90.00
_cell.angle_gamma   90.00
#
_symmetry.space_group_name_H-M   'P 1'
#
loop_
_entity.id
_entity.type
_entity.pdbx_description
1 polymer ?
#
loop_
_entity_poly.entity_id
_entity_poly.type
_entity_poly.pdbx_seq_one_letter_code
_entity_poly.pdbx_strand_id
1 'polypeptide(L)' 'TRLTLAFSKKLDNFKAAVALNFAYYNLVNRHNTLRCTPAMAAGIERDFWSVADLVESAT' A
#
# COMPACT_ATOMS: atom_id res chain seq x y z
N THR A 1 10.69 26.21 8.64
CA THR A 1 9.59 25.35 8.14
C THR A 1 10.00 24.78 6.80
N ARG A 2 9.81 23.48 6.55
CA ARG A 2 10.26 22.86 5.29
C ARG A 2 9.37 23.34 4.13
N LEU A 3 9.93 24.10 3.19
CA LEU A 3 9.23 24.74 2.06
C LEU A 3 8.87 23.79 0.91
N THR A 4 8.78 22.48 1.17
CA THR A 4 8.49 21.48 0.14
C THR A 4 7.32 20.61 0.57
N LEU A 5 6.40 20.35 -0.36
CA LEU A 5 5.17 19.59 -0.13
C LEU A 5 5.41 18.09 0.19
N ALA A 6 6.66 17.67 0.42
CA ALA A 6 7.05 16.29 0.73
C ALA A 6 6.73 15.25 -0.35
N PHE A 7 6.31 15.67 -1.54
CA PHE A 7 6.02 14.79 -2.67
C PHE A 7 6.75 15.22 -3.94
N SER A 8 6.90 14.26 -4.86
CA SER A 8 7.49 14.50 -6.18
C SER A 8 6.53 15.28 -7.08
N LYS A 9 7.05 16.32 -7.77
CA LYS A 9 6.29 17.04 -8.81
C LYS A 9 6.13 16.25 -10.11
N LYS A 10 6.95 15.23 -10.34
CA LYS A 10 6.77 14.31 -11.47
C LYS A 10 5.53 13.46 -11.23
N LEU A 11 4.60 13.47 -12.19
CA LEU A 11 3.32 12.77 -12.09
C LEU A 11 3.50 11.26 -11.89
N ASP A 12 4.47 10.64 -12.56
CA ASP A 12 4.68 9.19 -12.48
C ASP A 12 5.06 8.74 -11.07
N ASN A 13 5.92 9.51 -10.40
CA ASN A 13 6.29 9.24 -9.01
C ASN A 13 5.08 9.41 -8.06
N PHE A 14 4.20 10.38 -8.33
CA PHE A 14 3.00 10.56 -7.53
C PHE A 14 2.03 9.39 -7.72
N LYS A 15 1.83 8.94 -8.96
CA LYS A 15 1.04 7.73 -9.27
C LYS A 15 1.60 6.50 -8.56
N ALA A 16 2.93 6.29 -8.60
CA ALA A 16 3.59 5.19 -7.91
C ALA A 16 3.40 5.25 -6.39
N ALA A 17 3.54 6.44 -5.77
CA ALA A 17 3.32 6.62 -4.34
C ALA A 17 1.87 6.32 -3.93
N VAL A 18 0.89 6.75 -4.73
CA VAL A 18 -0.53 6.47 -4.50
C VAL A 18 -0.81 4.96 -4.63
N ALA A 19 -0.29 4.32 -5.68
CA ALA A 19 -0.44 2.88 -5.88
C ALA A 19 0.15 2.08 -4.70
N LEU A 20 1.35 2.43 -4.25
CA LEU A 20 2.01 1.79 -3.12
C LEU A 20 1.20 1.96 -1.82
N ASN A 21 0.61 3.13 -1.60
CA ASN A 21 -0.23 3.38 -0.42
C ASN A 21 -1.47 2.48 -0.41
N PHE A 22 -2.17 2.36 -1.54
CA PHE A 22 -3.32 1.47 -1.66
C PHE A 22 -2.94 0.00 -1.53
N ALA A 23 -1.82 -0.41 -2.11
CA ALA A 23 -1.32 -1.77 -1.99
C ALA A 23 -1.01 -2.12 -0.52
N TYR A 24 -0.30 -1.24 0.20
CA TYR A 24 -0.03 -1.41 1.63
C TYR A 24 -1.32 -1.53 2.45
N TYR A 25 -2.30 -0.66 2.21
CA TYR A 25 -3.57 -0.69 2.95
C TYR A 25 -4.37 -1.97 2.70
N ASN A 26 -4.36 -2.45 1.46
CA ASN A 26 -5.17 -3.60 1.06
C ASN A 26 -4.54 -4.96 1.37
N LEU A 27 -3.20 -5.05 1.37
CA LEU A 27 -2.46 -6.32 1.44
C LEU A 27 -1.70 -6.54 2.75
N VAL A 28 -1.21 -5.46 3.38
CA VAL A 28 -0.35 -5.54 4.57
C VAL A 28 -1.11 -5.12 5.83
N ASN A 29 -1.84 -4.00 5.77
CA ASN A 29 -2.46 -3.44 6.96
C ASN A 29 -3.73 -4.20 7.37
N ARG A 30 -3.76 -4.67 8.63
CA ARG A 30 -4.96 -5.29 9.21
C ARG A 30 -6.02 -4.22 9.47
N HIS A 31 -7.21 -4.44 8.93
CA HIS A 31 -8.35 -3.59 9.23
C HIS A 31 -9.00 -4.02 10.55
N ASN A 32 -9.13 -3.11 11.52
CA ASN A 32 -9.60 -3.45 12.87
C ASN A 32 -11.00 -4.09 12.90
N THR A 33 -11.96 -3.53 12.14
CA THR A 33 -13.33 -4.08 12.07
C THR A 33 -13.44 -5.37 11.27
N LEU A 34 -12.76 -5.48 10.12
CA LEU A 34 -12.77 -6.70 9.30
C LEU A 34 -11.96 -7.84 9.93
N ARG A 35 -11.04 -7.52 10.84
CA ARG A 35 -10.08 -8.43 11.49
C ARG A 35 -9.09 -9.11 10.54
N CYS A 36 -9.18 -8.84 9.24
CA CYS A 36 -8.27 -9.24 8.17
C CYS A 36 -7.94 -8.03 7.28
N THR A 37 -7.16 -8.24 6.21
CA THR A 37 -6.92 -7.19 5.21
C THR A 37 -8.11 -7.05 4.25
N PRO A 38 -8.32 -5.88 3.63
CA PRO A 38 -9.34 -5.70 2.62
C PRO A 38 -9.23 -6.71 1.46
N ALA A 39 -8.02 -7.06 1.01
CA ALA A 39 -7.82 -8.06 -0.04
C ALA A 39 -8.27 -9.47 0.38
N MET A 40 -8.07 -9.83 1.65
CA MET A 40 -8.58 -11.09 2.20
C MET A 40 -10.11 -11.09 2.30
N ALA A 41 -10.71 -9.98 2.75
CA ALA A 41 -12.16 -9.86 2.81
C ALA A 41 -12.82 -9.95 1.43
N ALA A 42 -12.13 -9.49 0.39
CA ALA A 42 -12.55 -9.61 -1.00
C ALA A 42 -12.24 -10.97 -1.64
N GLY A 43 -11.53 -11.88 -0.93
CA GLY A 43 -11.13 -13.19 -1.47
C GLY A 43 -10.04 -13.13 -2.54
N ILE A 44 -9.32 -12.01 -2.65
CA ILE A 44 -8.22 -11.83 -3.60
C ILE A 44 -6.96 -12.53 -3.07
N GLU A 45 -6.71 -12.43 -1.77
CA GLU A 45 -5.55 -13.02 -1.10
C GLU A 45 -5.96 -13.87 0.09
N ARG A 46 -5.12 -14.86 0.42
CA ARG A 46 -5.39 -15.80 1.53
C ARG A 46 -4.64 -15.43 2.80
N ASP A 47 -3.46 -14.85 2.68
CA ASP A 47 -2.55 -14.58 3.78
C ASP A 47 -2.17 -13.10 3.84
N PHE A 48 -1.64 -12.67 4.99
CA PHE A 48 -1.11 -11.32 5.17
C PHE A 48 0.20 -11.17 4.42
N TRP A 49 0.35 -10.05 3.72
CA TRP A 49 1.64 -9.68 3.17
C TRP A 49 2.52 -9.02 4.23
N SER A 50 3.81 -9.34 4.21
CA SER A 50 4.81 -8.51 4.85
C SER A 50 5.13 -7.29 3.98
N VAL A 51 5.78 -6.28 4.57
CA VAL A 51 6.29 -5.14 3.78
C VAL A 51 7.38 -5.61 2.80
N ALA A 52 8.11 -6.68 3.12
CA ALA A 52 9.11 -7.24 2.22
C ALA A 52 8.46 -7.82 0.96
N ASP A 53 7.40 -8.62 1.12
CA ASP A 53 6.65 -9.20 -0.01
C ASP A 53 6.07 -8.10 -0.91
N LEU A 54 5.58 -7.01 -0.30
CA LEU A 54 5.09 -5.85 -1.04
C LEU A 54 6.20 -5.20 -1.89
N VAL A 55 7.39 -5.02 -1.32
CA VAL A 55 8.52 -4.43 -2.04
C VAL A 55 9.01 -5.35 -3.15
N GLU A 56 9.10 -6.66 -2.89
CA GLU A 56 9.49 -7.66 -3.90
C GLU A 56 8.50 -7.68 -5.07
N SER A 57 7.20 -7.57 -4.81
CA SER A 57 6.19 -7.50 -5.87
C SER A 57 6.20 -6.20 -6.71
N ALA A 58 6.81 -5.13 -6.18
CA ALA A 58 6.83 -3.81 -6.80
C ALA A 58 8.10 -3.57 -7.65
N THR A 59 9.11 -4.41 -7.52
CA THR A 59 10.34 -4.44 -8.32
C THR A 59 10.18 -5.29 -9.57
#